data_AF-A0A4Q4C3G0-F1
#
_entry.id   AF-A0A4Q4C3G0-F1
#
_cell.length_a   1.000
_cell.length_b   1.000
_cell.length_c   1.000
_cell.angle_alpha   90.00
_cell.angle_beta   90.00
_cell.angle_gamma   90.00
#
_symmetry.space_group_name_H-M   'P 1'
#
loop_
_entity.id
_entity.type
_entity.pdbx_description
1 polymer ?
#
loop_
_entity_poly.entity_id
_entity_poly.type
_entity_poly.pdbx_seq_one_letter_code
_entity_poly.pdbx_strand_id
1 'polypeptide(L)'
;MVERFNGRIGTEVLGITVYFHQKLEQLLRGFNAAYNARRQRVLKGETSCQVVAERLKARHKLARGEPEGQAEPADIALARDIVEAAKCVSQPDTTQSIFDSCPATPASQRLPWRET
;
A
#
# COMPACT_ATOMS: atom_id res chain seq x y z
N MET A 1 -11.06 -7.36 11.54
CA MET A 1 -10.35 -7.03 10.28
C MET A 1 -9.94 -5.57 10.22
N VAL A 2 -10.85 -4.64 10.51
CA VAL A 2 -10.58 -3.19 10.49
C VAL A 2 -9.38 -2.81 11.38
N GLU A 3 -9.32 -3.32 12.62
CA GLU A 3 -8.21 -3.02 13.54
C GLU A 3 -6.83 -3.46 13.00
N ARG A 4 -6.77 -4.62 12.32
CA ARG A 4 -5.53 -5.09 11.70
C ARG A 4 -5.13 -4.21 10.53
N PHE A 5 -6.10 -3.83 9.70
CA PHE A 5 -5.86 -2.92 8.59
C PHE A 5 -5.34 -1.57 9.09
N ASN A 6 -5.99 -0.99 10.10
CA ASN A 6 -5.58 0.28 10.71
C ASN A 6 -4.19 0.17 11.35
N GLY A 7 -3.90 -0.93 12.05
CA GLY A 7 -2.57 -1.19 12.59
C GLY A 7 -1.50 -1.21 11.50
N ARG A 8 -1.78 -1.84 10.34
CA ARG A 8 -0.84 -1.91 9.21
C ARG A 8 -0.65 -0.55 8.52
N ILE A 9 -1.71 0.24 8.37
CA ILE A 9 -1.61 1.63 7.90
C ILE A 9 -0.65 2.41 8.81
N GLY A 10 -0.85 2.32 10.12
CA GLY A 10 -0.01 3.02 11.10
C GLY A 10 1.47 2.62 11.02
N THR A 11 1.76 1.32 10.89
CA THR A 11 3.14 0.84 10.89
C THR A 11 3.85 0.93 9.54
N GLU A 12 3.13 0.87 8.42
CA GLU A 12 3.76 0.70 7.10
C GLU A 12 3.50 1.87 6.13
N VAL A 13 2.39 2.60 6.26
CA VAL A 13 2.04 3.72 5.36
C VAL A 13 2.43 5.05 6.01
N LEU A 14 2.00 5.27 7.26
CA LEU A 14 2.19 6.57 7.93
C LEU A 14 3.65 6.86 8.32
N GLY A 15 4.53 5.87 8.22
CA GLY A 15 5.98 6.07 8.34
C GLY A 15 6.64 6.67 7.10
N ILE A 16 5.93 6.80 5.98
CA ILE A 16 6.47 7.30 4.72
C ILE A 16 6.25 8.81 4.64
N THR A 17 7.34 9.57 4.61
CA THR A 17 7.28 11.02 4.47
C THR A 17 6.92 11.40 3.03
N VAL A 18 5.75 11.99 2.86
CA VAL A 18 5.26 12.49 1.56
C VAL A 18 4.92 13.97 1.67
N TYR A 19 5.26 14.73 0.62
CA TYR A 19 5.13 16.19 0.63
C TYR A 19 3.70 16.69 0.31
N PHE A 20 2.92 15.91 -0.45
CA PHE A 20 1.59 16.32 -0.90
C PHE A 20 0.50 15.37 -0.40
N HIS A 21 -0.65 15.93 -0.02
CA HIS A 21 -1.82 15.15 0.40
C HIS A 21 -2.28 14.15 -0.66
N GLN A 22 -2.27 14.55 -1.94
CA GLN A 22 -2.64 13.66 -3.06
C GLN A 22 -1.76 12.41 -3.13
N LYS A 23 -0.46 12.54 -2.79
CA LYS A 23 0.44 11.38 -2.73
C LYS A 23 0.11 10.46 -1.56
N LEU A 24 -0.34 11.01 -0.43
CA LEU A 24 -0.82 10.21 0.69
C LEU A 24 -2.11 9.46 0.32
N GLU A 25 -3.06 10.11 -0.34
CA GLU A 25 -4.28 9.45 -0.83
C GLU A 25 -3.96 8.31 -1.81
N GLN A 26 -3.06 8.55 -2.76
CA GLN A 26 -2.64 7.53 -3.72
C GLN A 26 -1.93 6.36 -3.04
N LEU A 27 -1.09 6.63 -2.03
CA LEU A 27 -0.42 5.62 -1.23
C LEU A 27 -1.42 4.75 -0.46
N LEU A 28 -2.45 5.37 0.14
CA LEU A 28 -3.52 4.66 0.83
C LEU A 28 -4.36 3.80 -0.12
N ARG A 29 -4.66 4.29 -1.33
CA ARG A 29 -5.35 3.52 -2.37
C ARG A 29 -4.54 2.29 -2.77
N GLY A 30 -3.27 2.47 -3.14
CA GLY A 30 -2.41 1.35 -3.52
C GLY A 30 -2.17 0.36 -2.38
N PHE A 31 -2.02 0.84 -1.14
CA PHE A 31 -1.94 -0.03 0.03
C PHE A 31 -3.23 -0.85 0.21
N ASN A 32 -4.40 -0.23 0.10
CA ASN A 32 -5.68 -0.92 0.22
C ASN A 32 -5.86 -1.98 -0.88
N ALA A 33 -5.52 -1.66 -2.14
CA ALA A 33 -5.53 -2.63 -3.24
C ALA A 33 -4.62 -3.83 -2.94
N ALA A 34 -3.36 -3.57 -2.54
CA ALA A 34 -2.40 -4.62 -2.21
C ALA A 34 -2.85 -5.46 -1.01
N TYR A 35 -3.38 -4.83 0.04
CA TYR A 35 -3.86 -5.52 1.23
C TYR A 35 -5.04 -6.45 0.92
N ASN A 36 -5.98 -6.01 0.08
CA ASN A 36 -7.16 -6.79 -0.28
C ASN A 36 -6.86 -7.92 -1.28
N ALA A 37 -5.86 -7.72 -2.15
CA ALA A 37 -5.37 -8.74 -3.08
C ALA A 37 -4.47 -9.79 -2.41
N ARG A 38 -3.90 -9.49 -1.23
CA ARG A 38 -3.01 -10.40 -0.50
C ARG A 38 -3.77 -11.55 0.16
N ARG A 39 -3.19 -12.74 0.12
CA ARG A 39 -3.68 -13.93 0.86
C ARG A 39 -3.53 -13.74 2.36
N GLN A 40 -4.59 -14.02 3.12
CA GLN A 40 -4.62 -13.80 4.56
C GLN A 40 -4.85 -15.11 5.32
N ARG A 41 -3.96 -15.43 6.28
CA ARG A 41 -4.04 -16.67 7.07
C ARG A 41 -5.36 -16.80 7.85
N VAL A 42 -5.86 -15.68 8.37
CA VAL A 42 -7.16 -15.64 9.06
C VAL A 42 -8.34 -15.95 8.13
N LEU A 43 -8.15 -15.75 6.82
CA LEU A 43 -9.09 -16.14 5.76
C LEU A 43 -8.67 -17.48 5.13
N LYS A 44 -7.99 -18.35 5.89
CA LYS A 44 -7.53 -19.67 5.43
C LYS A 44 -6.67 -19.63 4.14
N GLY A 45 -5.98 -18.51 3.91
CA GLY A 45 -5.14 -18.32 2.72
C GLY A 45 -5.87 -17.75 1.51
N GLU A 46 -7.15 -17.40 1.64
CA GLU A 46 -7.90 -16.63 0.64
C GLU A 46 -7.59 -15.14 0.74
N THR A 47 -7.89 -14.41 -0.33
CA THR A 47 -7.78 -12.94 -0.35
C THR A 47 -9.08 -12.31 0.15
N SER A 48 -8.99 -11.08 0.67
CA SER A 48 -10.17 -10.32 1.09
C SER A 48 -11.15 -10.13 -0.08
N CYS A 49 -10.62 -9.80 -1.27
CA CYS A 49 -11.41 -9.68 -2.50
C CYS A 49 -12.16 -10.96 -2.84
N GLN A 50 -11.52 -12.13 -2.73
CA GLN A 50 -12.15 -13.42 -3.00
C GLN A 50 -13.30 -13.69 -2.04
N VAL A 51 -13.08 -13.52 -0.74
CA VAL A 51 -14.12 -13.75 0.29
C VAL A 51 -15.33 -12.83 0.07
N VAL A 52 -15.08 -11.56 -0.28
CA VAL A 52 -16.17 -10.60 -0.58
C VAL A 52 -16.89 -11.00 -1.87
N ALA A 53 -16.16 -11.34 -2.94
CA ALA A 53 -16.76 -11.76 -4.21
C ALA A 53 -17.64 -13.00 -4.04
N GLU A 54 -17.17 -14.03 -3.33
CA GLU A 54 -17.97 -15.23 -3.04
C GLU A 54 -19.20 -14.92 -2.20
N ARG A 55 -19.07 -14.02 -1.21
CA ARG A 55 -20.22 -13.58 -0.40
C ARG A 55 -21.25 -12.81 -1.23
N LEU A 56 -20.81 -11.97 -2.16
CA LEU A 56 -21.68 -11.22 -3.05
C LEU A 56 -22.38 -12.13 -4.05
N LYS A 57 -21.70 -13.15 -4.59
CA LYS A 57 -22.33 -14.22 -5.40
C LYS A 57 -23.39 -14.98 -4.61
N ALA A 58 -23.08 -15.39 -3.37
CA ALA A 58 -24.04 -16.12 -2.54
C ALA A 58 -25.22 -15.25 -2.08
N ARG A 59 -25.02 -13.93 -1.95
CA ARG A 59 -26.02 -12.98 -1.43
C ARG A 59 -26.03 -11.70 -2.25
N HIS A 60 -26.56 -11.80 -3.47
CA HIS A 60 -26.63 -10.66 -4.41
C HIS A 60 -27.32 -9.40 -3.85
N LYS A 61 -28.24 -9.53 -2.88
CA LYS A 61 -28.87 -8.39 -2.19
C LYS A 61 -27.89 -7.51 -1.39
N LEU A 62 -26.66 -7.99 -1.14
CA LEU A 62 -25.59 -7.25 -0.48
C LEU A 62 -24.72 -6.46 -1.44
N ALA A 63 -24.87 -6.67 -2.76
CA ALA A 63 -24.12 -5.91 -3.74
C ALA A 63 -24.59 -4.45 -3.73
N ARG A 64 -23.63 -3.52 -3.68
CA ARG A 64 -23.89 -2.10 -3.90
C ARG A 64 -24.20 -1.88 -5.39
N GLY A 65 -25.08 -0.93 -5.69
CA GLY A 65 -25.48 -0.60 -7.07
C GLY A 65 -24.32 -0.11 -7.94
N GLU A 66 -23.47 0.77 -7.39
CA GLU A 66 -22.22 1.17 -8.02
C GLU A 66 -21.03 0.99 -7.06
N PRO A 67 -19.94 0.36 -7.51
CA PRO A 67 -18.69 0.29 -6.77
C PRO A 67 -17.95 1.63 -6.88
N GLU A 68 -18.21 2.57 -5.97
CA GLU A 68 -17.42 3.80 -5.88
C GLU A 68 -15.98 3.51 -5.46
N GLY A 69 -15.03 4.04 -6.24
CA GLY A 69 -13.64 4.25 -5.80
C GLY A 69 -12.88 2.97 -5.45
N GLN A 70 -13.12 1.86 -6.17
CA GLN A 70 -12.31 0.66 -6.00
C GLN A 70 -10.84 0.96 -6.28
N ALA A 71 -9.98 0.50 -5.38
CA ALA A 71 -8.55 0.61 -5.56
C ALA A 71 -8.11 -0.46 -6.57
N GLU A 72 -7.57 0.00 -7.69
CA GLU A 72 -7.23 -0.82 -8.85
C GLU A 72 -5.78 -1.33 -8.76
N PRO A 73 -5.40 -2.37 -9.52
CA PRO A 73 -4.00 -2.80 -9.63
C PRO A 73 -3.05 -1.68 -10.05
N ALA A 74 -3.55 -0.72 -10.85
CA ALA A 74 -2.80 0.47 -11.23
C ALA A 74 -2.43 1.36 -10.03
N ASP A 75 -3.29 1.43 -9.00
CA ASP A 75 -3.00 2.19 -7.78
C ASP A 75 -1.81 1.61 -7.01
N ILE A 76 -1.59 0.29 -7.10
CA ILE A 76 -0.44 -0.37 -6.50
C ILE A 76 0.85 0.09 -7.18
N ALA A 77 0.86 0.21 -8.51
CA ALA A 77 2.02 0.69 -9.26
C ALA A 77 2.34 2.16 -8.91
N LEU A 78 1.34 3.03 -8.94
CA LEU A 78 1.50 4.45 -8.57
C LEU A 78 1.97 4.62 -7.12
N ALA A 79 1.46 3.81 -6.20
CA ALA A 79 1.92 3.82 -4.81
C ALA A 79 3.38 3.37 -4.70
N ARG A 80 3.82 2.37 -5.48
CA ARG A 80 5.24 1.96 -5.51
C ARG A 80 6.13 3.10 -5.97
N ASP A 81 5.74 3.82 -7.02
CA ASP A 81 6.51 4.97 -7.52
C ASP A 81 6.62 6.08 -6.48
N ILE A 82 5.54 6.35 -5.73
CA ILE A 82 5.55 7.32 -4.62
C ILE A 82 6.50 6.88 -3.50
N VAL A 83 6.50 5.59 -3.13
CA VAL A 83 7.41 5.06 -2.12
C VAL A 83 8.85 5.16 -2.57
N GLU A 84 9.16 4.80 -3.82
CA GLU A 84 10.51 4.95 -4.36
C GLU A 84 10.95 6.43 -4.37
N ALA A 85 10.07 7.34 -4.80
CA ALA A 85 10.37 8.77 -4.76
C ALA A 85 10.57 9.29 -3.32
N ALA A 86 9.84 8.75 -2.33
CA ALA A 86 9.98 9.13 -0.93
C ALA A 86 11.33 8.74 -0.34
N LYS A 87 12.00 7.69 -0.86
CA LYS A 87 13.36 7.33 -0.44
C LYS A 87 14.41 8.38 -0.83
N CYS A 88 14.14 9.15 -1.87
CA CYS A 88 15.03 10.20 -2.37
C CYS A 88 14.85 11.54 -1.62
N VAL A 89 13.93 11.62 -0.66
CA VAL A 89 13.79 12.78 0.22
C VAL A 89 14.73 12.56 1.40
N SER A 90 15.72 13.44 1.55
CA SER A 90 16.68 13.41 2.65
C SER A 90 15.96 13.28 3.99
N GLN A 91 16.45 12.40 4.88
CA GLN A 91 16.01 12.39 6.27
C GLN A 91 16.22 13.78 6.87
N PRO A 92 15.29 14.30 7.69
CA PRO A 92 15.51 15.59 8.33
C PRO A 92 16.69 15.46 9.29
N ASP A 93 17.74 16.22 8.97
CA ASP A 93 18.96 16.52 9.71
C ASP A 93 19.81 15.35 10.22
N THR A 94 20.76 14.91 9.40
CA THR A 94 22.14 14.77 9.91
C THR A 94 22.94 15.93 9.32
N THR A 95 23.12 16.97 10.14
CA THR A 95 24.08 18.05 9.89
C THR A 95 25.49 17.49 9.89
N GLN A 96 25.89 16.82 8.81
CA GLN A 96 27.29 16.55 8.50
C GLN A 96 27.45 16.40 7.00
N SER A 97 27.69 17.57 6.40
CA SER A 97 28.64 17.88 5.34
C SER A 97 28.85 16.86 4.22
N ILE A 98 28.92 17.46 3.02
CA ILE A 98 29.68 17.01 1.85
C ILE A 98 28.80 16.26 0.84
N PHE A 99 28.36 17.05 -0.14
CA PHE A 99 28.57 16.77 -1.56
C PHE A 99 29.34 15.47 -1.80
N ASP A 100 28.63 14.36 -1.97
CA ASP A 100 29.09 13.31 -2.86
C ASP A 100 27.88 12.52 -3.35
N SER A 101 27.57 12.79 -4.62
CA SER A 101 27.15 11.83 -5.64
C SER A 101 26.54 10.53 -5.12
N CYS A 102 25.28 10.25 -5.44
CA CYS A 102 24.73 8.90 -5.37
C CYS A 102 25.47 7.99 -6.37
N PRO A 103 26.13 6.90 -5.93
CA PRO A 103 26.03 5.64 -6.62
C PRO A 103 25.22 4.70 -5.73
N ALA A 104 24.08 4.21 -6.21
CA ALA A 104 23.32 3.25 -5.41
C ALA A 104 22.69 2.17 -6.28
N THR A 105 23.41 1.05 -6.39
CA THR A 105 22.85 -0.28 -6.10
C THR A 105 23.97 -1.04 -5.37
N PRO A 106 23.71 -1.57 -4.16
CA PRO A 106 23.22 -2.95 -4.10
C PRO A 106 22.08 -3.20 -3.09
N ALA A 107 21.22 -4.14 -3.51
CA ALA A 107 20.55 -5.17 -2.73
C ALA A 107 19.71 -4.82 -1.47
N SER A 108 18.44 -5.23 -1.56
CA SER A 108 17.57 -5.68 -0.45
C SER A 108 16.88 -4.60 0.40
N GLN A 109 16.03 -3.79 -0.22
CA GLN A 109 14.85 -3.27 0.47
C GLN A 109 13.60 -3.86 -0.17
N ARG A 110 13.05 -4.87 0.52
CA ARG A 110 11.75 -5.47 0.20
C ARG A 110 10.72 -4.34 0.14
N LEU A 111 10.01 -4.20 -0.99
CA LEU A 111 8.77 -3.44 -1.02
C LEU A 111 7.87 -3.93 0.15
N PRO A 112 7.33 -3.04 0.99
CA PRO A 112 6.55 -3.43 2.18
C PRO A 112 5.30 -4.25 1.84
N TRP A 113 4.92 -4.30 0.57
CA TRP A 113 3.67 -4.89 0.07
C TRP A 113 3.85 -6.08 -0.89
N ARG A 114 5.03 -6.71 -0.96
CA ARG A 114 5.33 -7.76 -1.98
C ARG A 114 4.20 -8.78 -2.17
N GLU A 115 3.93 -9.04 -3.45
CA GLU A 115 3.09 -10.07 -4.03
C GLU A 115 3.38 -11.45 -3.41
N THR A 116 2.35 -12.05 -2.80
CA THR A 116 2.29 -13.47 -2.40
C THR A 116 0.94 -14.03 -2.78
#